data_AF-A0A3D1PPA5-F1
#
_entry.id   AF-A0A3D1PPA5-F1
#
_cell.length_a   1.000
_cell.length_b   1.000
_cell.length_c   1.000
_cell.angle_alpha   90.00
_cell.angle_beta   90.00
_cell.angle_gamma   90.00
#
_symmetry.space_group_name_H-M   'P 1'
#
loop_
_entity.id
_entity.type
_entity.pdbx_description
1 polymer ?
#
loop_
_entity_poly.entity_id
_entity_poly.type
_entity_poly.pdbx_seq_one_letter_code
_entity_poly.pdbx_strand_id
1 'polypeptide(L)'
;MNTTASNARLHKMVGCALFAALTAVCSQLAIPMPWGVPINLALFAVYMAGTMLGPVWGAASQLVYLLLAAVGVPVMAGMQGGPAVLLGKTGGYAIGYLLAALIAGAFAAKLPRKFGWLA
;
A
#
# COMPACT_ATOMS: atom_id res chain seq x y z
N MET A 1 -26.64 13.43 15.75
CA MET A 1 -26.60 12.00 16.14
C MET A 1 -26.21 11.18 14.92
N ASN A 2 -24.98 10.64 14.89
CA ASN A 2 -24.45 9.58 13.98
C ASN A 2 -23.00 9.21 14.40
N THR A 3 -22.71 9.13 15.70
CA THR A 3 -21.35 9.00 16.25
C THR A 3 -20.70 7.64 15.99
N THR A 4 -21.48 6.57 15.86
CA THR A 4 -20.97 5.20 15.63
C THR A 4 -20.44 4.98 14.22
N ALA A 5 -21.13 5.47 13.19
CA ALA A 5 -20.66 5.36 11.80
C ALA A 5 -19.41 6.20 11.54
N SER A 6 -19.29 7.37 12.20
CA SER A 6 -18.09 8.22 12.13
C SER A 6 -16.87 7.49 12.69
N ASN A 7 -16.97 6.91 13.90
CA ASN A 7 -15.85 6.19 14.52
C ASN A 7 -15.37 5.00 13.68
N ALA A 8 -16.27 4.20 13.11
CA ALA A 8 -15.89 3.08 12.26
C ALA A 8 -15.16 3.55 10.98
N ARG A 9 -15.56 4.70 10.41
CA ARG A 9 -14.89 5.27 9.24
C ARG A 9 -13.51 5.84 9.60
N LEU A 10 -13.38 6.50 10.75
CA LEU A 10 -12.09 7.00 11.24
C LEU A 10 -11.08 5.87 11.44
N HIS A 11 -11.48 4.75 12.04
CA HIS A 11 -10.60 3.58 12.20
C HIS A 11 -10.05 3.07 10.85
N LYS A 12 -10.90 3.02 9.82
CA LYS A 12 -10.46 2.60 8.47
C LYS A 12 -9.51 3.61 7.82
N MET A 13 -9.77 4.91 7.97
CA MET A 13 -8.89 5.96 7.46
C MET A 13 -7.51 5.93 8.14
N VAL A 14 -7.49 5.76 9.47
CA VAL A 14 -6.25 5.60 10.24
C VAL A 14 -5.52 4.34 9.80
N GLY A 15 -6.24 3.23 9.62
CA GLY A 15 -5.68 2.01 9.05
C GLY A 15 -5.02 2.24 7.68
N CYS A 16 -5.69 2.95 6.76
CA CYS A 16 -5.11 3.26 5.45
C CYS A 16 -3.82 4.06 5.56
N ALA A 17 -3.79 5.08 6.42
CA ALA A 17 -2.62 5.91 6.66
C ALA A 17 -1.46 5.09 7.25
N LEU A 18 -1.75 4.22 8.21
CA LEU A 18 -0.76 3.32 8.83
C LEU A 18 -0.17 2.36 7.80
N PHE A 19 -0.98 1.72 6.95
CA PHE A 19 -0.47 0.83 5.91
C PHE A 19 0.28 1.57 4.79
N ALA A 20 -0.08 2.81 4.50
CA ALA A 20 0.65 3.65 3.55
C ALA A 20 2.04 4.00 4.11
N ALA A 21 2.10 4.38 5.39
CA ALA A 21 3.36 4.63 6.10
C ALA A 21 4.21 3.35 6.21
N LEU A 22 3.60 2.21 6.53
CA LEU A 22 4.27 0.91 6.55
C LEU A 22 4.85 0.58 5.18
N THR A 23 4.09 0.79 4.10
CA THR A 23 4.57 0.58 2.72
C THR A 23 5.76 1.47 2.40
N ALA A 24 5.75 2.74 2.83
CA ALA A 24 6.87 3.66 2.66
C ALA A 24 8.14 3.18 3.40
N VAL A 25 8.00 2.75 4.66
CA VAL A 25 9.13 2.21 5.44
C VAL A 25 9.67 0.92 4.81
N CYS A 26 8.79 -0.02 4.46
CA CYS A 26 9.15 -1.26 3.79
C CYS A 26 9.74 -1.03 2.39
N SER A 27 9.38 0.06 1.71
CA SER A 27 9.97 0.42 0.42
C SER A 27 11.43 0.84 0.55
N GLN A 28 11.87 1.36 1.69
CA GLN A 28 13.28 1.71 1.91
C GLN A 28 14.17 0.48 2.11
N LEU A 29 13.59 -0.63 2.57
CA LEU A 29 14.27 -1.92 2.66
C LEU A 29 14.35 -2.54 1.25
N ALA A 30 15.33 -2.05 0.50
CA ALA A 30 15.52 -2.36 -0.91
C ALA A 30 16.92 -2.92 -1.17
N ILE A 31 16.99 -4.06 -1.85
CA ILE A 31 18.24 -4.67 -2.28
C ILE A 31 18.51 -4.21 -3.72
N PRO A 32 19.61 -3.48 -3.97
CA PRO A 32 19.94 -3.00 -5.31
C PRO A 32 20.30 -4.18 -6.19
N MET A 33 19.60 -4.31 -7.33
CA MET A 33 19.83 -5.35 -8.31
C MET A 33 20.55 -4.79 -9.56
N PRO A 34 21.35 -5.61 -10.28
CA PRO A 34 22.11 -5.16 -11.46
C PRO A 34 21.23 -4.61 -12.60
N TRP A 35 19.96 -4.97 -12.62
CA TRP A 35 18.99 -4.66 -13.68
C TRP A 35 18.28 -3.30 -13.50
N GLY A 36 18.69 -2.51 -12.50
CA GLY A 36 18.25 -1.12 -12.32
C GLY A 36 16.91 -0.93 -11.62
N VAL A 37 16.18 -2.00 -11.29
CA VAL A 37 14.98 -1.96 -10.44
C VAL A 37 15.29 -2.67 -9.12
N PRO A 38 15.28 -1.97 -7.98
CA PRO A 38 15.55 -2.59 -6.69
C PRO A 38 14.38 -3.50 -6.28
N ILE A 39 14.71 -4.65 -5.68
CA ILE A 39 13.70 -5.49 -5.02
C ILE A 39 13.48 -4.93 -3.62
N ASN A 40 12.25 -4.57 -3.29
CA ASN A 40 11.89 -3.97 -2.01
C ASN A 40 10.91 -4.83 -1.21
N LEU A 41 10.82 -4.55 0.09
CA LEU A 41 9.87 -5.20 0.99
C LEU A 41 8.48 -4.57 0.94
N ALA A 42 8.26 -3.51 0.13
CA ALA A 42 6.97 -2.83 0.02
C ALA A 42 5.84 -3.79 -0.39
N LEU A 43 6.11 -4.76 -1.27
CA LEU A 43 5.14 -5.78 -1.67
C LEU A 43 4.51 -6.52 -0.49
N PHE A 44 5.30 -6.81 0.54
CA PHE A 44 4.79 -7.47 1.74
C PHE A 44 3.73 -6.60 2.44
N ALA A 45 4.01 -5.31 2.61
CA ALA A 45 3.07 -4.34 3.16
C ALA A 45 1.82 -4.16 2.28
N VAL A 46 1.97 -4.20 0.96
CA VAL A 46 0.87 -4.11 -0.02
C VAL A 46 -0.10 -5.28 0.13
N TYR A 47 0.42 -6.52 0.21
CA TYR A 47 -0.41 -7.71 0.40
C TYR A 47 -1.07 -7.73 1.78
N MET A 48 -0.36 -7.31 2.82
CA MET A 48 -0.92 -7.13 4.16
C MET A 48 -2.06 -6.10 4.15
N ALA A 49 -1.87 -4.96 3.49
CA ALA A 49 -2.90 -3.93 3.35
C ALA A 49 -4.14 -4.46 2.62
N GLY A 50 -3.96 -5.17 1.50
CA GLY A 50 -5.07 -5.77 0.75
C GLY A 50 -5.85 -6.81 1.56
N THR A 51 -5.15 -7.70 2.27
CA THR A 51 -5.78 -8.80 3.03
C THR A 51 -6.41 -8.34 4.34
N MET A 52 -5.83 -7.34 5.03
CA MET A 52 -6.34 -6.84 6.32
C MET A 52 -7.44 -5.78 6.17
N LEU A 53 -7.28 -4.82 5.26
CA LEU A 53 -8.27 -3.73 5.08
C LEU A 53 -9.35 -4.09 4.06
N GLY A 54 -9.16 -5.18 3.32
CA GLY A 54 -10.00 -5.58 2.21
C GLY A 54 -9.69 -4.82 0.93
N PRO A 55 -10.37 -5.15 -0.19
CA PRO A 55 -9.99 -4.68 -1.52
C PRO A 55 -10.06 -3.15 -1.66
N VAL A 56 -11.12 -2.52 -1.15
CA VAL A 56 -11.34 -1.07 -1.33
C VAL A 56 -10.39 -0.24 -0.47
N TRP A 57 -10.27 -0.55 0.81
CA TRP A 57 -9.45 0.23 1.74
C TRP A 57 -7.95 -0.10 1.63
N GLY A 58 -7.60 -1.33 1.25
CA GLY A 58 -6.23 -1.70 0.89
C GLY A 58 -5.74 -0.95 -0.35
N ALA A 59 -6.56 -0.87 -1.39
CA ALA A 59 -6.26 -0.06 -2.58
C ALA A 59 -6.17 1.43 -2.26
N ALA A 60 -7.08 1.96 -1.42
CA ALA A 60 -7.02 3.35 -0.98
C ALA A 60 -5.71 3.68 -0.26
N SER A 61 -5.19 2.77 0.56
CA SER A 61 -3.89 2.92 1.22
C SER A 61 -2.73 3.03 0.21
N GLN A 62 -2.72 2.17 -0.82
CA GLN A 62 -1.70 2.21 -1.88
C GLN A 62 -1.82 3.45 -2.77
N LEU A 63 -3.06 3.92 -3.00
CA LEU A 63 -3.30 5.18 -3.70
C LEU A 63 -2.74 6.37 -2.91
N VAL A 64 -2.92 6.39 -1.58
CA VAL A 64 -2.33 7.42 -0.72
C VAL A 64 -0.80 7.37 -0.81
N TYR A 65 -0.19 6.19 -0.74
CA TYR A 65 1.25 6.03 -0.94
C TYR A 65 1.73 6.59 -2.30
N LEU A 66 1.01 6.28 -3.38
CA LEU A 66 1.29 6.81 -4.72
C LEU A 66 1.18 8.34 -4.79
N LEU A 67 0.15 8.91 -4.16
CA LEU A 67 -0.03 10.37 -4.11
C LEU A 67 1.09 11.04 -3.32
N LEU A 68 1.53 10.47 -2.19
CA LEU A 68 2.70 10.98 -1.45
C LEU A 68 3.96 10.95 -2.33
N ALA A 69 4.18 9.85 -3.05
CA ALA A 69 5.29 9.75 -4.00
C ALA A 69 5.19 10.80 -5.11
N ALA A 70 3.98 11.04 -5.65
CA ALA A 70 3.75 12.01 -6.71
C ALA A 70 4.01 13.46 -6.29
N VAL A 71 3.68 13.82 -5.05
CA VAL A 71 3.92 15.16 -4.47
C VAL A 71 5.42 15.42 -4.25
N GLY A 72 6.28 14.39 -4.34
CA GLY A 72 7.73 14.54 -4.17
C GLY A 72 8.25 14.06 -2.83
N VAL A 73 7.41 13.44 -2.00
CA VAL A 73 7.88 12.84 -0.75
C VAL A 73 8.76 11.63 -1.11
N PRO A 74 9.98 11.51 -0.55
CA PRO A 74 10.94 10.43 -0.87
C PRO A 74 10.52 9.09 -0.22
N VAL A 75 9.33 8.60 -0.56
CA VAL A 75 8.77 7.36 -0.02
C VAL A 75 9.16 6.12 -0.81
N MET A 76 9.65 6.27 -2.05
CA MET A 76 10.07 5.15 -2.89
C MET A 76 11.48 4.68 -2.52
N ALA A 77 11.81 3.46 -2.93
CA ALA A 77 13.08 2.81 -2.65
C ALA A 77 14.28 3.70 -3.01
N GLY A 78 15.26 3.78 -2.10
CA GLY A 78 16.44 4.63 -2.26
C GLY A 78 16.17 6.11 -2.01
N MET A 79 15.23 6.43 -1.12
CA MET A 79 14.79 7.80 -0.82
C MET A 79 14.42 8.62 -2.07
N GLN A 80 13.84 7.93 -3.07
CA GLN A 80 13.40 8.58 -4.29
C GLN A 80 11.93 9.00 -4.18
N GLY A 81 11.59 10.12 -4.79
CA GLY A 81 10.24 10.67 -4.82
C GLY A 81 10.06 11.60 -6.00
N GLY A 82 8.80 11.89 -6.31
CA GLY A 82 8.39 12.85 -7.33
C GLY A 82 7.88 12.24 -8.63
N PRO A 83 7.26 13.06 -9.49
CA PRO A 83 6.66 12.61 -10.74
C PRO A 83 7.65 11.93 -11.68
N ALA A 84 8.92 12.36 -11.64
CA ALA A 84 9.99 11.79 -12.45
C ALA A 84 10.28 10.31 -12.12
N VAL A 85 10.12 9.90 -10.85
CA VAL A 85 10.32 8.51 -10.43
C VAL A 85 9.11 7.65 -10.80
N LEU A 86 7.91 8.22 -10.75
CA LEU A 86 6.67 7.57 -11.20
C LEU A 86 6.59 7.40 -12.73
N LEU A 87 7.22 8.27 -13.50
CA LEU A 87 7.37 8.13 -14.95
C LEU A 87 8.62 7.34 -15.35
N GLY A 88 9.47 7.00 -14.37
CA GLY A 88 10.67 6.19 -14.54
C GLY A 88 10.39 4.68 -14.47
N LYS A 89 11.48 3.88 -14.52
CA LYS A 89 11.43 2.40 -14.54
C LYS A 89 10.72 1.79 -13.31
N THR A 90 10.74 2.46 -12.16
CA THR A 90 10.16 1.96 -10.90
C THR A 90 8.71 2.37 -10.70
N GLY A 91 8.20 3.35 -11.45
CA GLY A 91 6.83 3.85 -11.29
C GLY A 91 5.76 2.85 -11.69
N GLY A 92 6.00 2.04 -12.72
CA GLY A 92 5.09 0.95 -13.11
C GLY A 92 4.89 -0.08 -11.98
N TYR A 93 5.90 -0.30 -11.15
CA TYR A 93 5.81 -1.19 -9.99
C TYR A 93 4.89 -0.62 -8.90
N ALA A 94 4.95 0.69 -8.69
CA ALA A 94 4.08 1.38 -7.74
C ALA A 94 2.60 1.36 -8.19
N ILE A 95 2.33 1.52 -9.49
CA ILE A 95 0.98 1.33 -10.04
C ILE A 95 0.54 -0.13 -9.87
N GLY A 96 1.45 -1.08 -10.06
CA GLY A 96 1.22 -2.50 -9.82
C GLY A 96 0.80 -2.81 -8.38
N TYR A 97 1.29 -2.06 -7.38
CA TYR A 97 0.87 -2.23 -5.98
C TYR A 97 -0.61 -1.96 -5.75
N LEU A 98 -1.19 -0.98 -6.45
CA LEU A 98 -2.61 -0.70 -6.38
C LEU A 98 -3.44 -1.90 -6.84
N LEU A 99 -3.07 -2.48 -7.99
CA LEU A 99 -3.70 -3.68 -8.54
C LEU A 99 -3.47 -4.91 -7.64
N ALA A 100 -2.25 -5.07 -7.12
CA ALA A 100 -1.92 -6.17 -6.22
C ALA A 100 -2.75 -6.13 -4.92
N ALA A 101 -2.92 -4.95 -4.31
CA ALA A 101 -3.77 -4.78 -3.13
C ALA A 101 -5.25 -5.06 -3.43
N LEU A 102 -5.76 -4.62 -4.58
CA LEU A 102 -7.13 -4.90 -5.02
C LEU A 102 -7.37 -6.39 -5.20
N ILE A 103 -6.49 -7.07 -5.94
CA ILE A 103 -6.61 -8.51 -6.23
C ILE A 103 -6.46 -9.30 -4.93
N ALA A 104 -5.44 -9.02 -4.12
CA ALA A 104 -5.21 -9.70 -2.85
C ALA A 104 -6.39 -9.53 -1.90
N GLY A 105 -6.95 -8.33 -1.79
CA GLY A 105 -8.14 -8.09 -0.98
C GLY A 105 -9.39 -8.78 -1.52
N ALA A 106 -9.57 -8.83 -2.84
CA ALA A 106 -10.72 -9.51 -3.45
C ALA A 106 -10.65 -11.03 -3.25
N PHE A 107 -9.46 -11.63 -3.35
CA PHE A 107 -9.24 -13.04 -3.02
C PHE A 107 -9.44 -13.31 -1.53
N ALA A 108 -8.89 -12.46 -0.66
CA ALA A 108 -9.06 -12.61 0.80
C ALA A 108 -10.54 -12.50 1.23
N ALA A 109 -11.34 -11.67 0.55
CA ALA A 109 -12.77 -11.56 0.81
C ALA A 109 -13.57 -12.81 0.41
N LYS A 110 -13.10 -13.55 -0.61
CA LYS A 110 -13.74 -14.80 -1.07
C LYS A 110 -13.26 -16.04 -0.32
N LEU A 111 -12.14 -15.95 0.39
CA LEU A 111 -11.59 -17.09 1.13
C LEU A 111 -12.32 -17.25 2.48
N PRO A 112 -12.74 -18.47 2.87
CA PRO A 112 -13.37 -18.69 4.17
C PRO A 112 -12.39 -18.31 5.28
N ARG A 113 -12.74 -17.26 6.04
CA ARG A 113 -11.92 -16.74 7.13
C ARG A 113 -11.93 -17.71 8.30
N LYS A 114 -11.04 -18.71 8.27
CA LYS A 114 -10.81 -19.62 9.40
C LYS A 114 -10.10 -18.94 10.58
N PHE A 115 -9.59 -17.72 10.44
CA PHE A 115 -8.83 -17.02 11.47
C PHE A 115 -9.53 -15.74 11.93
N GLY A 116 -10.06 -15.75 13.16
CA GLY A 116 -10.92 -14.71 13.74
C GLY A 116 -10.23 -13.41 14.16
N TRP A 117 -8.92 -13.25 13.95
CA TRP A 117 -8.13 -12.10 14.42
C TRP A 117 -8.02 -10.91 13.43
N LEU A 118 -8.58 -11.04 12.23
CA LEU A 118 -8.45 -10.04 11.17
C LEU A 118 -9.67 -9.10 11.07
N ALA A 119 -10.51 -9.02 12.12
CA ALA A 119 -11.77 -8.29 12.13
C ALA A 119 -11.67 -7.05 13.03
#